data_AF-A0A1Y2J466-F1
#
_entry.id   AF-A0A1Y2J466-F1
#
_cell.length_a   1.000
_cell.length_b   1.000
_cell.length_c   1.000
_cell.angle_alpha   90.00
_cell.angle_beta   90.00
_cell.angle_gamma   90.00
#
_symmetry.space_group_name_H-M   'P 1'
#
loop_
_entity.id
_entity.type
_entity.pdbx_description
1 polymer ?
#
loop_
_entity_poly.entity_id
_entity_poly.type
_entity_poly.pdbx_seq_one_letter_code
_entity_poly.pdbx_strand_id
1 'polypeptide(L)' 'MPSPQDPQLYRDPWAQREAWRKHPVFSRRAMFAKAFPGFGVALVAFTGYVIVDNWLSKGKESH' A
#
# COMPACT_ATOMS: atom_id res chain seq x y z
N MET A 1 -42.73 -6.87 16.95
CA MET A 1 -42.17 -7.99 16.16
C MET A 1 -40.67 -8.04 16.44
N PRO A 2 -40.09 -9.18 16.86
CA PRO A 2 -38.64 -9.31 16.90
C PRO A 2 -38.11 -9.17 15.46
N SER A 3 -37.14 -8.29 15.24
CA SER A 3 -36.44 -8.18 13.96
C SER A 3 -35.79 -9.52 13.61
N PRO A 4 -35.75 -9.95 12.34
CA PRO A 4 -34.99 -11.12 11.94
C PRO A 4 -33.56 -10.95 12.43
N GLN A 5 -33.12 -11.77 13.38
CA GLN A 5 -31.73 -11.79 13.82
C GLN A 5 -30.92 -12.25 12.62
N ASP A 6 -30.12 -11.36 12.03
CA ASP A 6 -29.18 -11.72 10.98
C ASP A 6 -28.35 -12.92 11.45
N PRO A 7 -28.30 -14.02 10.67
CA PRO A 7 -27.59 -15.21 11.08
C PRO A 7 -26.11 -14.84 11.20
N GLN A 8 -25.59 -14.86 12.43
CA GLN A 8 -24.18 -14.75 12.81
C GLN A 8 -23.60 -13.34 13.02
N LEU A 9 -24.36 -12.41 13.61
CA LEU A 9 -23.74 -11.28 14.30
C LEU A 9 -23.11 -11.74 15.63
N TYR A 10 -22.07 -12.59 15.58
CA TYR A 10 -21.31 -12.92 16.78
C TYR A 10 -20.62 -11.65 17.28
N ARG A 11 -21.17 -11.08 18.35
CA ARG A 11 -20.61 -9.90 19.01
C ARG A 11 -19.59 -10.38 20.02
N ASP A 12 -18.33 -10.36 19.63
CA ASP A 12 -17.22 -10.70 20.52
C ASP A 12 -17.28 -9.84 21.81
N PRO A 13 -17.44 -10.44 23.00
CA PRO A 13 -17.53 -9.72 24.26
C PRO A 13 -16.22 -8.99 24.63
N TRP A 14 -15.10 -9.35 24.00
CA TRP A 14 -13.79 -8.74 24.22
C TRP A 14 -13.43 -7.68 23.18
N ALA A 15 -14.31 -7.39 22.21
CA ALA A 15 -14.01 -6.46 21.13
C ALA A 15 -13.59 -5.06 21.65
N GLN A 16 -14.17 -4.59 22.76
CA GLN A 16 -13.79 -3.33 23.40
C GLN A 16 -12.39 -3.40 24.02
N ARG A 17 -12.01 -4.56 24.59
CA ARG A 17 -10.67 -4.79 25.13
C ARG A 17 -9.62 -4.91 24.03
N GLU A 18 -9.96 -5.49 22.89
CA GLU A 18 -9.04 -5.62 21.75
C GLU A 18 -9.01 -4.39 20.82
N ALA A 19 -9.87 -3.40 21.07
CA ALA A 19 -9.98 -2.21 20.22
C ALA A 19 -8.65 -1.44 20.08
N TRP A 20 -7.80 -1.42 21.13
CA TRP A 20 -6.49 -0.77 21.07
C TRP A 20 -5.54 -1.39 20.03
N ARG A 21 -5.67 -2.69 19.73
CA ARG A 21 -4.86 -3.37 18.71
C ARG A 21 -5.23 -2.96 17.29
N LYS A 22 -6.47 -2.52 17.09
CA LYS A 22 -7.00 -2.08 15.79
C LYS A 22 -6.69 -0.60 15.52
N HIS A 23 -5.67 -0.04 16.17
CA HIS A 23 -5.26 1.34 15.96
C HIS A 23 -4.83 1.56 14.49
N PRO A 24 -5.17 2.71 13.85
CA PRO A 24 -4.85 2.98 12.44
C PRO A 24 -3.36 2.85 12.09
N VAL A 25 -2.47 3.07 13.07
CA VAL A 25 -1.02 2.88 12.93
C VAL A 25 -0.66 1.42 12.63
N PHE A 26 -1.41 0.46 13.15
CA PHE A 26 -1.24 -0.97 12.90
C PHE A 26 -2.12 -1.47 11.74
N SER A 27 -2.69 -0.58 10.93
CA SER A 27 -3.44 -1.02 9.76
C SER A 27 -2.50 -1.63 8.72
N ARG A 28 -2.96 -2.69 8.04
CA ARG A 28 -2.20 -3.34 6.94
C ARG A 28 -1.70 -2.32 5.92
N ARG A 29 -2.54 -1.35 5.56
CA ARG A 29 -2.19 -0.28 4.63
C ARG A 29 -1.02 0.59 5.13
N ALA A 30 -1.03 0.97 6.40
CA ALA A 30 0.05 1.76 6.99
C ALA A 30 1.38 1.01 7.02
N MET A 31 1.35 -0.31 7.29
CA MET A 31 2.55 -1.15 7.22
C MET A 31 3.10 -1.23 5.80
N PHE A 32 2.25 -1.50 4.79
CA PHE A 32 2.69 -1.60 3.39
C PHE A 32 3.22 -0.26 2.84
N ALA A 33 2.59 0.86 3.17
CA ALA A 33 3.04 2.18 2.73
C ALA A 33 4.44 2.54 3.26
N LYS A 34 4.85 1.94 4.39
CA LYS A 34 6.17 2.15 5.00
C LYS A 34 7.17 1.02 4.75
N ALA A 35 6.78 -0.04 4.04
CA ALA A 35 7.66 -1.18 3.76
C ALA A 35 8.85 -0.80 2.85
N PHE A 36 8.66 0.17 1.96
CA PHE A 36 9.71 0.63 1.03
C PHE A 36 9.91 2.15 1.11
N PRO A 37 10.68 2.62 2.12
CA PRO A 37 11.01 4.03 2.21
C PRO A 37 11.79 4.46 0.95
N GLY A 38 11.33 5.50 0.27
CA GLY A 38 11.99 6.02 -0.93
C GLY A 38 11.69 5.29 -2.24
N PHE A 39 10.80 4.29 -2.27
CA PHE A 39 10.43 3.59 -3.51
C PHE A 39 9.94 4.55 -4.61
N GLY A 40 9.12 5.54 -4.26
CA GLY A 40 8.64 6.54 -5.23
C GLY A 40 9.77 7.35 -5.86
N VAL A 41 10.78 7.73 -5.07
CA VAL A 41 11.94 8.48 -5.56
C VAL A 41 12.80 7.61 -6.47
N ALA A 42 13.07 6.37 -6.05
CA ALA A 42 13.83 5.41 -6.84
C ALA A 42 13.15 5.11 -8.18
N LEU A 43 11.82 4.95 -8.18
CA LEU A 43 11.03 4.71 -9.39
C LEU A 43 11.17 5.88 -10.37
N VAL A 44 11.00 7.12 -9.91
CA VAL A 44 11.14 8.32 -10.75
C VAL A 44 12.55 8.46 -11.31
N ALA A 45 13.58 8.29 -10.47
CA ALA A 45 14.97 8.37 -10.90
C ALA A 45 15.31 7.31 -11.94
N PHE A 46 14.87 6.07 -11.71
CA PHE A 46 15.08 4.96 -12.64
C PHE A 46 14.40 5.19 -13.98
N THR A 47 13.13 5.60 -13.98
CA THR A 47 12.42 5.92 -15.23
C THR A 47 13.07 7.07 -15.98
N GLY A 48 13.50 8.13 -15.28
CA GLY A 48 14.24 9.24 -15.89
C GLY A 48 15.54 8.78 -16.54
N TYR A 49 16.31 7.93 -15.85
CA TYR A 49 17.52 7.33 -16.39
C TYR A 49 17.24 6.53 -17.67
N VAL A 50 16.26 5.63 -17.65
CA VAL A 50 15.93 4.78 -18.82
C VAL A 50 15.49 5.60 -20.03
N ILE A 51 14.74 6.69 -19.83
CA ILE A 51 14.33 7.58 -20.93
C ILE A 51 15.55 8.25 -21.57
N VAL A 52 16.44 8.81 -20.74
CA VAL A 52 17.67 9.46 -21.22
C VAL A 52 18.57 8.46 -21.95
N ASP A 53 18.77 7.28 -21.36
CA ASP A 53 19.63 6.23 -21.90
C ASP A 53 19.10 5.72 -23.26
N ASN A 54 17.80 5.48 -23.37
CA ASN A 54 17.17 5.10 -24.64
C ASN A 54 17.27 6.20 -25.71
N TRP A 55 17.14 7.47 -25.32
CA TRP A 55 17.25 8.58 -26.26
C TRP A 55 18.67 8.76 -26.77
N LEU A 56 19.67 8.67 -25.89
CA LEU A 56 21.09 8.71 -26.25
C LEU A 56 21.50 7.51 -27.10
N SER A 57 21.00 6.31 -26.78
CA SER A 57 21.28 5.08 -27.53
C SER A 57 20.72 5.14 -28.96
N LYS A 58 19.49 5.64 -29.13
CA LYS A 58 18.92 5.89 -30.47
C LYS A 58 19.75 6.87 -31.30
N GLY A 59 20.33 7.90 -30.66
CA GLY A 59 21.22 8.84 -31.34
C GLY A 59 22.52 8.18 -31.85
N LYS A 60 23.06 7.22 -31.09
CA LYS A 60 24.29 6.47 -31.46
C LYS A 60 24.10 5.50 -32.62
N GLU A 61 22.92 4.91 -32.79
CA GLU A 61 22.66 3.96 -33.89
C GLU A 61 22.36 4.63 -35.24
N SER A 62 22.21 5.96 -35.25
CA SER A 62 21.93 6.73 -36.47
C SER A 62 23.19 7.19 -37.24
N HIS A 63 24.39 6.76 -36.84
CA HIS A 63 25.67 7.22 -37.39
C HIS A 63 26.61 6.09 -37.82
#